data_AF-A0A1Y1UVB2-F1
#
_entry.id   AF-A0A1Y1UVB2-F1
#
_cell.length_a   1.000
_cell.length_b   1.000
_cell.length_c   1.000
_cell.angle_alpha   90.00
_cell.angle_beta   90.00
_cell.angle_gamma   90.00
#
_symmetry.space_group_name_H-M   'P 1'
#
loop_
_entity.id
_entity.type
_entity.pdbx_description
1 polymer ?
#
loop_
_entity_poly.entity_id
_entity_poly.type
_entity_poly.pdbx_seq_one_letter_code
_entity_poly.pdbx_strand_id
1 'polypeptide(L)'
;MTIDFELRKKNILKQLTKIVNAYIYLYSMQHTELLINFMCCDNTITHMSRFGMENGNYSFISRLSFEDPFRVIQDVFYSVRDDLTSISPKLIIGIYNDEEDEKNE
;
A
#
# COMPACT_ATOMS: atom_id res chain seq x y z
N MET A 1 18.29 7.82 -18.66
CA MET A 1 17.79 6.86 -17.66
C MET A 1 16.28 7.02 -17.41
N THR A 2 15.75 8.24 -17.37
CA THR A 2 14.29 8.54 -17.23
C THR A 2 13.42 8.03 -18.37
N ILE A 3 13.90 8.08 -19.62
CA ILE A 3 13.16 7.56 -20.80
C ILE A 3 12.87 6.05 -20.69
N ASP A 4 13.78 5.29 -20.07
CA ASP A 4 13.64 3.84 -19.90
C ASP A 4 12.58 3.50 -18.82
N PHE A 5 12.50 4.28 -17.74
CA PHE A 5 11.50 4.07 -16.68
C PHE A 5 10.07 4.31 -17.17
N GLU A 6 9.83 5.42 -17.88
CA GLU A 6 8.51 5.72 -18.44
C GLU A 6 8.05 4.67 -19.46
N LEU A 7 8.97 4.12 -20.24
CA LEU A 7 8.68 3.02 -21.15
C LEU A 7 8.27 1.76 -20.38
N ARG A 8 8.98 1.42 -19.30
CA ARG A 8 8.65 0.28 -18.44
C ARG A 8 7.28 0.46 -17.78
N LYS A 9 6.98 1.64 -17.23
CA LYS A 9 5.66 1.97 -16.66
C LYS A 9 4.54 1.77 -17.69
N LYS A 10 4.70 2.30 -18.90
CA LYS A 10 3.74 2.10 -20.01
C LYS A 10 3.57 0.63 -20.38
N ASN A 11 4.65 -0.15 -20.38
CA ASN A 11 4.59 -1.58 -20.66
C ASN A 11 3.81 -2.34 -19.59
N ILE A 12 4.03 -2.06 -18.30
CA ILE A 12 3.29 -2.70 -17.20
C ILE A 12 1.81 -2.36 -17.31
N LEU A 13 1.47 -1.08 -17.52
CA LEU A 13 0.09 -0.64 -17.73
C LEU A 13 -0.58 -1.41 -18.87
N LYS A 14 0.08 -1.52 -20.02
CA LYS A 14 -0.43 -2.26 -21.18
C LYS A 14 -0.70 -3.74 -20.86
N GLN A 15 0.19 -4.39 -20.10
CA GLN A 15 0.00 -5.79 -19.71
C GLN A 15 -1.15 -5.95 -18.71
N LEU A 16 -1.25 -5.06 -17.71
CA LEU A 16 -2.32 -5.10 -16.72
C LEU A 16 -3.68 -4.90 -17.41
N THR A 17 -3.81 -3.87 -18.25
CA THR A 17 -5.01 -3.63 -19.06
C THR A 17 -5.39 -4.85 -19.91
N LYS A 18 -4.42 -5.52 -20.53
CA LYS A 18 -4.67 -6.74 -21.32
C LYS A 18 -5.23 -7.87 -20.45
N ILE A 19 -4.67 -8.07 -19.26
CA ILE A 19 -5.13 -9.11 -18.32
C ILE A 19 -6.54 -8.80 -17.84
N VAL A 20 -6.79 -7.56 -17.40
CA VAL A 20 -8.11 -7.21 -16.85
C VAL A 20 -9.17 -7.21 -17.95
N ASN A 21 -8.87 -6.73 -19.17
CA ASN A 21 -9.79 -6.79 -20.33
C ASN A 21 -10.07 -8.21 -20.83
N ALA A 22 -9.20 -9.19 -20.54
CA ALA A 22 -9.43 -10.57 -20.97
C ALA A 22 -10.62 -11.22 -20.23
N TYR A 23 -10.97 -10.68 -19.07
CA TYR A 23 -12.15 -11.08 -18.31
C TYR A 23 -13.23 -10.01 -18.48
N ILE A 24 -14.48 -10.41 -18.68
CA ILE A 24 -15.63 -9.53 -19.04
C ILE A 24 -16.06 -8.69 -17.82
N TYR A 25 -15.15 -7.90 -17.25
CA TYR A 25 -15.43 -6.99 -16.15
C TYR A 25 -15.27 -5.56 -16.65
N LEU A 26 -16.31 -4.75 -16.43
CA LEU A 26 -16.21 -3.29 -16.53
C LEU A 26 -15.38 -2.81 -15.35
N TYR A 27 -14.10 -2.51 -15.58
CA TYR A 27 -13.26 -1.87 -14.58
C TYR A 27 -12.98 -0.42 -14.96
N SER A 28 -12.87 0.43 -13.95
CA SER A 28 -12.42 1.81 -14.15
C SER A 28 -10.92 1.82 -14.41
N MET A 29 -10.50 2.45 -15.50
CA MET A 29 -9.08 2.70 -15.80
C MET A 29 -8.37 3.44 -14.67
N GLN A 30 -9.10 4.25 -13.90
CA GLN A 30 -8.55 5.01 -12.78
C GLN A 30 -7.94 4.09 -11.70
N HIS A 31 -8.53 2.92 -11.42
CA HIS A 31 -7.99 1.99 -10.44
C HIS A 31 -6.70 1.34 -10.93
N THR A 32 -6.66 0.98 -12.21
CA THR A 32 -5.47 0.45 -12.87
C THR A 32 -4.35 1.49 -12.87
N GLU A 33 -4.65 2.73 -13.22
CA GLU A 33 -3.67 3.83 -13.20
C GLU A 33 -3.18 4.12 -11.78
N LEU A 34 -4.07 4.14 -10.78
CA LEU A 34 -3.71 4.31 -9.38
C LEU A 34 -2.73 3.22 -8.92
N LEU A 35 -3.03 1.95 -9.22
CA LEU A 35 -2.16 0.83 -8.88
C LEU A 35 -0.78 0.98 -9.53
N ILE A 36 -0.73 1.30 -10.83
CA ILE A 36 0.54 1.49 -11.54
C ILE A 36 1.33 2.67 -10.97
N ASN A 37 0.67 3.78 -10.68
CA ASN A 37 1.31 4.95 -10.07
C ASN A 37 1.88 4.61 -8.69
N PHE A 38 1.16 3.81 -7.91
CA PHE A 38 1.62 3.33 -6.61
C PHE A 38 2.82 2.37 -6.74
N MET A 39 2.78 1.41 -7.66
CA MET A 39 3.90 0.51 -7.97
C MET A 39 5.15 1.26 -8.46
N CYS A 40 4.97 2.41 -9.11
CA CYS A 40 6.01 3.15 -9.83
C CYS A 40 6.37 4.49 -9.18
N CYS A 41 6.00 4.72 -7.91
CA CYS A 41 6.05 6.05 -7.29
C CYS A 41 7.48 6.63 -7.22
N ASP A 42 8.48 5.81 -6.89
CA ASP A 42 9.85 6.25 -6.60
C ASP A 42 10.85 6.02 -7.76
N ASN A 43 10.39 6.06 -9.01
CA ASN A 43 11.18 5.65 -10.19
C ASN A 43 11.74 4.21 -10.12
N THR A 44 11.17 3.41 -9.23
CA THR A 44 11.43 1.97 -9.07
C THR A 44 10.13 1.19 -9.36
N ILE A 45 10.23 -0.13 -9.51
CA ILE A 45 9.06 -0.99 -9.63
C ILE A 45 8.92 -1.75 -8.32
N THR A 46 7.98 -1.34 -7.49
CA THR A 46 7.64 -2.01 -6.25
C THR A 46 6.71 -3.18 -6.55
N HIS A 47 7.17 -4.38 -6.25
CA HIS A 47 6.34 -5.59 -6.37
C HIS A 47 5.24 -5.57 -5.29
N MET A 48 4.00 -5.83 -5.70
CA MET A 48 2.84 -5.93 -4.81
C MET A 48 2.79 -7.29 -4.12
N SER A 49 3.85 -7.60 -3.38
CA SER A 49 3.99 -8.80 -2.56
C SER A 49 4.61 -8.42 -1.23
N ARG A 50 4.57 -9.33 -0.26
CA ARG A 50 5.29 -9.20 1.01
C ARG A 50 6.68 -8.60 0.88
N PHE A 51 7.52 -9.19 0.02
CA PHE A 51 8.92 -8.80 -0.11
C PHE A 51 9.10 -7.42 -0.76
N GLY A 52 8.22 -7.05 -1.68
CA GLY A 52 8.26 -5.71 -2.30
C GLY A 52 7.76 -4.62 -1.36
N MET A 53 6.75 -4.94 -0.54
CA MET A 53 6.13 -4.01 0.41
C MET A 53 6.88 -3.93 1.75
N GLU A 54 7.71 -4.93 2.08
CA GLU A 54 8.48 -4.99 3.34
C GLU A 54 9.38 -3.77 3.55
N ASN A 55 9.97 -3.24 2.46
CA ASN A 55 10.90 -2.11 2.48
C ASN A 55 10.22 -0.74 2.32
N GLY A 56 8.88 -0.70 2.24
CA GLY A 56 8.16 0.56 2.16
C GLY A 56 8.24 1.35 3.46
N ASN A 57 8.03 2.67 3.37
CA ASN A 57 7.99 3.56 4.52
C ASN A 57 6.64 3.46 5.25
N TYR A 58 6.40 2.30 5.86
CA TYR A 58 5.20 2.00 6.63
C TYR A 58 5.50 2.03 8.13
N SER A 59 4.52 2.50 8.91
CA SER A 59 4.62 2.49 10.38
C SER A 59 4.75 1.05 10.90
N PHE A 60 5.32 0.89 12.10
CA PHE A 60 5.56 -0.43 12.68
C PHE A 60 4.29 -1.27 12.78
N ILE A 61 3.21 -0.70 13.33
CA ILE A 61 1.93 -1.41 13.47
C ILE A 61 1.31 -1.68 12.10
N SER A 62 1.52 -0.80 11.12
CA SER A 62 1.10 -1.05 9.73
C SER A 62 1.82 -2.28 9.14
N ARG A 63 3.13 -2.41 9.38
CA ARG A 63 3.93 -3.56 8.93
C ARG A 63 3.49 -4.86 9.63
N LEU A 64 3.17 -4.80 10.93
CA LEU A 64 2.63 -5.95 11.67
C LEU A 64 1.32 -6.48 11.06
N SER A 65 0.52 -5.61 10.45
CA SER A 65 -0.78 -5.98 9.87
C SER A 65 -0.70 -6.74 8.55
N PHE A 66 0.49 -6.94 7.96
CA PHE A 66 0.64 -7.54 6.63
C PHE A 66 1.60 -8.73 6.59
N GLU A 67 1.05 -9.91 6.32
CA GLU A 67 1.68 -11.22 6.04
C GLU A 67 2.66 -11.83 7.08
N ASP A 68 3.59 -11.11 7.70
CA ASP A 68 4.55 -11.69 8.66
C ASP A 68 4.92 -10.77 9.83
N PRO A 69 4.11 -10.79 10.89
CA PRO A 69 4.37 -9.99 12.09
C PRO A 69 5.60 -10.50 12.87
N PHE A 70 5.92 -11.80 12.84
CA PHE A 70 7.02 -12.34 13.63
C PHE A 70 8.36 -11.77 13.20
N ARG A 71 8.60 -11.68 11.89
CA ARG A 71 9.83 -11.08 11.34
C ARG A 71 9.93 -9.60 11.66
N VAL A 72 8.82 -8.86 11.54
CA VAL A 72 8.76 -7.43 11.89
C VAL A 72 9.08 -7.19 13.37
N ILE A 73 8.65 -8.07 14.27
CA ILE A 73 8.97 -7.99 15.70
C ILE A 73 10.44 -8.35 15.98
N GLN A 74 10.98 -9.38 15.32
CA GLN A 74 12.37 -9.81 15.50
C GLN A 74 13.39 -8.75 15.10
N ASP A 75 13.07 -7.94 14.07
CA ASP A 75 13.92 -6.82 13.66
C ASP A 75 13.96 -5.68 14.70
N VAL A 76 13.10 -5.73 15.73
CA VAL A 76 12.95 -4.68 16.74
C VAL A 76 13.58 -5.11 18.07
N PHE A 77 14.84 -4.72 18.26
CA PHE A 77 15.56 -4.83 19.52
C PHE A 77 15.45 -3.56 20.42
N TYR A 78 14.77 -2.50 19.96
CA TYR A 78 14.73 -1.18 20.60
C TYR A 78 13.32 -0.58 20.68
N SER A 79 13.16 0.50 21.46
CA SER A 79 11.92 1.28 21.59
C SER A 79 11.48 1.85 20.23
N VAL A 80 10.57 1.15 19.55
CA VAL A 80 9.94 1.63 18.33
C VAL A 80 8.78 2.54 18.66
N ARG A 81 8.76 3.71 18.02
CA ARG A 81 7.66 4.67 18.09
C ARG A 81 6.82 4.55 16.82
N ASP A 82 5.50 4.49 17.00
CA ASP A 82 4.53 4.57 15.91
C ASP A 82 3.67 5.82 16.12
N ASP A 83 3.57 6.68 15.11
CA ASP A 83 2.87 7.97 15.19
C ASP A 83 1.35 7.83 14.96
N LEU A 84 0.85 6.60 14.71
CA LEU A 84 -0.57 6.27 14.58
C LEU A 84 -1.31 7.06 13.48
N THR A 85 -0.58 7.48 12.45
CA THR A 85 -1.13 8.32 11.36
C THR A 85 -1.89 7.49 10.34
N SER A 86 -1.46 6.27 10.08
CA SER A 86 -2.07 5.36 9.10
C SER A 86 -3.32 4.67 9.66
N ILE A 87 -4.09 4.06 8.76
CA ILE A 87 -5.36 3.41 9.09
C ILE A 87 -5.14 2.21 10.00
N SER A 88 -4.23 1.27 9.66
CA SER A 88 -4.06 0.03 10.43
C SER A 88 -3.77 0.26 11.93
N PRO A 89 -2.84 1.16 12.33
CA PRO A 89 -2.63 1.47 13.75
C PRO A 89 -3.87 2.03 14.44
N LYS A 90 -4.62 2.92 13.78
CA LYS A 90 -5.87 3.48 14.33
C LYS A 90 -6.91 2.39 14.57
N LEU A 91 -7.11 1.50 13.59
CA LEU A 91 -8.05 0.38 13.69
C LEU A 91 -7.65 -0.57 14.85
N ILE A 92 -6.36 -0.90 14.97
CA ILE A 92 -5.85 -1.85 15.95
C ILE A 92 -5.93 -1.30 17.39
N ILE A 93 -5.63 -0.01 17.58
CA ILE A 93 -5.67 0.63 18.89
C ILE A 93 -7.10 1.08 19.26
N GLY A 94 -7.99 1.17 18.28
CA GLY A 94 -9.37 1.61 18.48
C GLY A 94 -9.50 3.13 18.62
N ILE A 95 -8.55 3.91 18.07
CA ILE A 95 -8.67 5.37 18.01
C ILE A 95 -9.46 5.71 16.75
N TYR A 96 -10.78 5.69 16.88
CA TYR A 96 -11.67 6.31 15.90
C TYR A 96 -12.04 7.70 16.42
N ASN A 97 -11.92 8.71 15.55
CA ASN A 97 -12.64 9.95 15.76
C ASN A 97 -14.11 9.65 15.41
N ASP A 98 -14.83 9.00 16.32
CA ASP A 98 -16.28 8.93 16.24
C ASP A 98 -16.81 10.33 16.59
N GLU A 99 -16.80 11.24 15.61
CA GLU A 99 -17.48 12.54 15.72
C GLU A 99 -19.02 12.39 15.68
N GLU A 100 -19.57 11.18 15.90
CA GLU A 100 -21.00 10.88 15.78
C GLU A 100 -21.75 10.63 17.10
N ASP A 101 -21.13 10.77 18.28
CA ASP A 101 -21.82 10.55 19.57
C ASP A 101 -22.09 11.80 20.44
N GLU A 102 -22.02 13.02 19.89
CA GLU A 102 -22.49 14.26 20.57
C GLU A 102 -23.66 14.96 19.85
N LYS A 103 -24.64 14.19 19.34
CA LYS A 103 -25.91 14.75 18.82
C LYS A 103 -27.18 14.18 19.46
N ASN A 104 -27.07 13.56 20.63
CA ASN A 104 -28.23 13.09 21.40
C ASN A 104 -28.11 13.47 22.89
N GLU A 105 -28.05 14.78 23.19
CA GLU A 105 -28.50 15.34 24.48
C GLU A 105 -29.42 16.54 24.25
#